data_AF-A0A3M1V3W0-F1
#
_entry.id   AF-A0A3M1V3W0-F1
#
_cell.length_a   1.000
_cell.length_b   1.000
_cell.length_c   1.000
_cell.angle_alpha   90.00
_cell.angle_beta   90.00
_cell.angle_gamma   90.00
#
_symmetry.space_group_name_H-M   'P 1'
#
loop_
_entity.id
_entity.type
_entity.pdbx_description
1 polymer ?
#
loop_
_entity_poly.entity_id
_entity_poly.type
_entity_poly.pdbx_seq_one_letter_code
_entity_poly.pdbx_strand_id
1 'polypeptide(L)'
;MQTFDIYFRGELLPDADPALARAGIAKMFRLDEAGVERLFSGKPKRIKRGADVEKASRYRAAFREVGALIEIVPAGNPAPAGRKRLVAEPAQNATAEQNRPGVLDAAFELLPPRTGSLADCAPRIEPQPISDISWMVLDEPGVTLVEPEPQPRVEYDTSGLSMSPPRAFTLEDCDNRPPPAELPDISHLSLADSS
;
A
#
# COMPACT_ATOMS: atom_id res chain seq x y z
N MET A 1 -3.17 7.11 3.79
CA MET A 1 -2.55 6.00 3.04
C MET A 1 -2.75 4.72 3.81
N GLN A 2 -3.46 3.74 3.25
CA GLN A 2 -3.76 2.46 3.89
C GLN A 2 -2.60 1.51 3.62
N THR A 3 -1.94 1.01 4.67
CA THR A 3 -0.92 -0.04 4.54
C THR A 3 -1.54 -1.39 4.85
N PHE A 4 -1.06 -2.47 4.24
CA PHE A 4 -1.55 -3.83 4.40
C PHE A 4 -0.40 -4.77 4.76
N ASP A 5 -0.67 -5.67 5.70
CA ASP A 5 0.20 -6.77 6.02
C ASP A 5 -0.29 -8.03 5.29
N ILE A 6 0.61 -8.68 4.57
CA ILE A 6 0.32 -9.88 3.78
C ILE A 6 0.75 -11.10 4.58
N TYR A 7 -0.20 -11.97 4.86
CA TYR A 7 -0.02 -13.22 5.58
C TYR A 7 -0.21 -14.41 4.63
N PHE A 8 0.59 -15.45 4.83
CA PHE A 8 0.46 -16.71 4.11
C PHE A 8 0.34 -17.85 5.09
N ARG A 9 -0.71 -18.65 4.94
CA ARG A 9 -1.03 -19.81 5.80
C ARG A 9 -0.45 -21.13 5.31
N GLY A 10 0.23 -21.15 4.16
CA GLY A 10 0.69 -22.40 3.55
C GLY A 10 -0.42 -23.18 2.85
N GLU A 11 -1.57 -22.54 2.57
CA GLU A 11 -2.68 -23.14 1.82
C GLU A 11 -2.44 -22.96 0.30
N LEU A 12 -2.43 -24.08 -0.41
CA LEU A 12 -2.43 -24.12 -1.88
C LEU A 12 -3.83 -24.42 -2.40
N LEU A 13 -4.11 -23.95 -3.62
CA LEU A 13 -5.30 -24.34 -4.35
C LEU A 13 -5.22 -25.83 -4.75
N PRO A 14 -6.36 -26.57 -4.75
CA PRO A 14 -6.39 -27.99 -5.10
C PRO A 14 -6.01 -28.26 -6.56
N ASP A 15 -6.12 -27.26 -7.43
CA ASP A 15 -5.77 -27.31 -8.86
C ASP A 15 -4.28 -27.01 -9.15
N ALA A 16 -3.46 -26.78 -8.11
CA ALA A 16 -2.08 -26.34 -8.28
C ALA A 16 -1.04 -27.35 -7.77
N ASP A 17 0.02 -27.54 -8.55
CA ASP A 17 1.09 -28.47 -8.24
C ASP A 17 1.98 -27.92 -7.10
N PRO A 18 2.18 -28.68 -6.01
CA PRO A 18 2.96 -28.21 -4.85
C PRO A 18 4.42 -27.91 -5.19
N ALA A 19 5.00 -28.55 -6.21
CA ALA A 19 6.37 -28.26 -6.63
C ALA A 19 6.47 -26.92 -7.37
N LEU A 20 5.53 -26.64 -8.28
CA LEU A 20 5.49 -25.39 -9.05
C LEU A 20 5.12 -24.19 -8.18
N ALA A 21 4.19 -24.36 -7.24
CA ALA A 21 3.81 -23.31 -6.30
C ALA A 21 4.97 -22.92 -5.38
N ARG A 22 5.75 -23.90 -4.90
CA ARG A 22 6.96 -23.65 -4.08
C ARG A 22 8.01 -22.88 -4.87
N ALA A 23 8.29 -23.29 -6.11
CA ALA A 23 9.25 -22.61 -6.99
C ALA A 23 8.81 -21.18 -7.34
N GLY A 24 7.51 -20.99 -7.61
CA GLY A 24 6.90 -19.69 -7.89
C GLY A 24 7.05 -18.72 -6.71
N ILE A 25 6.74 -19.19 -5.50
CA ILE A 25 6.86 -18.40 -4.27
C ILE A 25 8.32 -18.12 -3.93
N ALA A 26 9.21 -19.11 -4.07
CA ALA A 26 10.66 -18.95 -3.88
C ALA A 26 11.22 -17.83 -4.77
N LYS A 27 10.84 -17.83 -6.05
CA LYS A 27 11.29 -16.82 -7.03
C LYS A 27 10.73 -15.43 -6.74
N MET A 28 9.46 -15.33 -6.37
CA MET A 28 8.81 -14.05 -6.06
C MET A 28 9.31 -13.41 -4.76
N PHE A 29 9.64 -14.22 -3.76
CA PHE A 29 10.13 -13.75 -2.46
C PHE A 29 11.64 -13.82 -2.30
N ARG A 30 12.38 -14.30 -3.32
CA ARG A 30 13.82 -14.59 -3.26
C ARG A 30 14.16 -15.38 -2.00
N LEU A 31 13.36 -16.39 -1.72
CA LEU A 31 13.44 -17.20 -0.51
C LEU A 31 13.94 -18.59 -0.88
N ASP A 32 14.82 -19.14 -0.05
CA ASP A 32 15.36 -20.47 -0.23
C ASP A 32 14.29 -21.56 -0.06
N GLU A 33 14.50 -22.74 -0.63
CA GLU A 33 13.52 -23.85 -0.62
C GLU A 33 13.18 -24.28 0.81
N ALA A 34 14.17 -24.28 1.70
CA ALA A 34 13.98 -24.49 3.14
C ALA A 34 13.19 -23.36 3.83
N GLY A 35 13.31 -22.13 3.33
CA GLY A 35 12.52 -20.98 3.79
C GLY A 35 11.05 -21.12 3.38
N VAL A 36 10.82 -21.58 2.16
CA VAL A 36 9.49 -21.80 1.59
C VAL A 36 8.78 -22.97 2.26
N GLU A 37 9.44 -24.10 2.51
CA GLU A 37 8.85 -25.22 3.29
C GLU A 37 8.46 -24.79 4.71
N ARG A 38 9.24 -23.91 5.34
CA ARG A 38 8.88 -23.32 6.64
C ARG A 38 7.65 -22.41 6.56
N LEU A 39 7.35 -21.80 5.41
CA LEU A 39 6.10 -21.07 5.17
C LEU A 39 4.91 -22.01 4.91
N PHE A 40 5.16 -23.17 4.31
CA PHE A 40 4.17 -24.22 4.09
C PHE A 40 3.91 -25.12 5.31
N SER A 41 4.62 -24.90 6.42
CA SER A 41 4.48 -25.66 7.67
C SER A 41 3.16 -25.43 8.44
N GLY A 42 2.15 -24.83 7.80
CA GLY A 42 0.80 -24.61 8.36
C GLY A 42 0.70 -23.50 9.42
N LYS A 43 1.77 -22.72 9.65
CA LYS A 43 1.76 -21.57 10.57
C LYS A 43 1.70 -20.28 9.76
N PRO A 44 0.71 -19.38 10.00
CA PRO A 44 0.58 -18.13 9.27
C PRO A 44 1.83 -17.27 9.49
N LYS A 45 2.63 -17.12 8.43
CA LYS A 45 3.86 -16.32 8.50
C LYS A 45 3.68 -15.05 7.69
N ARG A 46 4.07 -13.92 8.31
CA ARG A 46 4.02 -12.62 7.65
C ARG A 46 5.10 -12.59 6.58
N ILE A 47 4.65 -12.57 5.33
CA ILE A 47 5.50 -12.55 4.14
C ILE A 47 6.02 -11.13 3.90
N LYS A 48 5.16 -10.12 4.05
CA LYS A 48 5.52 -8.72 3.82
C LYS A 48 4.71 -7.78 4.69
N ARG A 49 5.38 -6.76 5.23
CA ARG A 49 4.78 -5.70 6.06
C ARG A 49 4.67 -4.40 5.25
N GLY A 50 3.57 -3.68 5.40
CA GLY A 50 3.41 -2.35 4.79
C GLY A 50 3.25 -2.34 3.26
N ALA A 51 2.56 -3.33 2.70
CA ALA A 51 2.18 -3.34 1.28
C ALA A 51 1.05 -2.32 1.04
N ASP A 52 1.19 -1.47 0.03
CA ASP A 52 0.13 -0.54 -0.40
C ASP A 52 -1.01 -1.29 -1.12
N VAL A 53 -2.18 -0.66 -1.31
CA VAL A 53 -3.36 -1.25 -1.98
C VAL A 53 -2.99 -1.88 -3.33
N GLU A 54 -2.19 -1.16 -4.14
CA GLU A 54 -1.76 -1.66 -5.45
C GLU A 54 -0.76 -2.82 -5.35
N LYS A 55 0.13 -2.79 -4.36
CA LYS A 55 1.09 -3.88 -4.17
C LYS A 55 0.37 -5.13 -3.68
N ALA A 56 -0.56 -4.97 -2.74
CA ALA A 56 -1.36 -6.07 -2.20
C ALA A 56 -2.21 -6.75 -3.29
N SER A 57 -2.82 -5.99 -4.20
CA SER A 57 -3.58 -6.54 -5.32
C SER A 57 -2.71 -7.30 -6.32
N ARG A 58 -1.53 -6.76 -6.68
CA ARG A 58 -0.55 -7.45 -7.54
C ARG A 58 -0.05 -8.74 -6.90
N TYR A 59 0.22 -8.73 -5.59
CA TYR A 59 0.58 -9.95 -4.88
C TYR A 59 -0.56 -10.97 -4.92
N ARG A 60 -1.81 -10.58 -4.69
CA ARG A 60 -2.95 -11.52 -4.78
C ARG A 60 -3.06 -12.17 -6.16
N ALA A 61 -2.89 -11.40 -7.22
CA ALA A 61 -2.91 -11.94 -8.59
C ALA A 61 -1.75 -12.91 -8.82
N ALA A 62 -0.51 -12.51 -8.49
CA ALA A 62 0.67 -13.34 -8.69
C ALA A 62 0.59 -14.66 -7.89
N PHE A 63 0.18 -14.60 -6.63
CA PHE A 63 0.04 -15.81 -5.80
C PHE A 63 -1.07 -16.74 -6.33
N ARG A 64 -2.17 -16.18 -6.87
CA ARG A 64 -3.23 -16.97 -7.50
C ARG A 64 -2.73 -17.68 -8.77
N GLU A 65 -1.87 -17.04 -9.57
CA GLU A 65 -1.29 -17.65 -10.78
C GLU A 65 -0.37 -18.84 -10.46
N VAL A 66 0.42 -18.76 -9.38
CA VAL A 66 1.23 -19.89 -8.89
C VAL A 66 0.46 -20.82 -7.95
N GLY A 67 -0.86 -20.66 -7.83
CA GLY A 67 -1.71 -21.62 -7.13
C GLY A 67 -1.67 -21.56 -5.60
N ALA A 68 -1.34 -20.41 -5.03
CA ALA A 68 -1.20 -20.19 -3.60
C ALA A 68 -2.20 -19.13 -3.10
N LEU A 69 -2.81 -19.37 -1.93
CA LEU A 69 -3.76 -18.43 -1.33
C LEU A 69 -3.07 -17.56 -0.27
N ILE A 70 -3.13 -16.24 -0.44
CA ILE A 70 -2.63 -15.26 0.53
C ILE A 70 -3.79 -14.50 1.17
N GLU A 71 -3.63 -14.15 2.45
CA GLU A 71 -4.59 -13.35 3.21
C GLU A 71 -4.02 -11.94 3.41
N ILE A 72 -4.75 -10.94 2.92
CA ILE A 72 -4.35 -9.53 3.00
C ILE A 72 -5.12 -8.90 4.15
N VAL A 73 -4.40 -8.36 5.12
CA VAL A 73 -4.98 -7.75 6.32
C VAL A 73 -4.55 -6.28 6.39
N PRO A 74 -5.45 -5.32 6.66
CA PRO A 74 -5.06 -3.92 6.85
C PRO A 74 -4.10 -3.77 8.04
N ALA A 75 -3.04 -2.99 7.85
CA ALA A 75 -1.99 -2.78 8.84
C ALA A 75 -2.59 -2.11 10.09
N GLY A 76 -2.46 -2.81 11.22
CA GLY A 76 -3.11 -2.45 12.47
C GLY A 76 -4.02 -3.56 13.01
N ASN A 77 -4.42 -4.53 12.18
CA ASN A 77 -5.12 -5.73 12.64
C ASN A 77 -4.10 -6.85 12.95
N PRO A 78 -4.27 -7.61 14.05
CA PRO A 78 -3.42 -8.75 14.32
C PRO A 78 -3.52 -9.78 13.19
N ALA A 79 -2.44 -10.55 13.01
CA ALA A 79 -2.39 -11.69 12.09
C ALA A 79 -3.70 -12.50 12.18
N PRO A 80 -4.22 -13.05 11.07
CA PRO A 80 -5.44 -13.82 11.08
C PRO A 80 -5.17 -15.14 11.81
N ALA A 81 -5.24 -15.07 13.14
CA ALA A 81 -5.34 -16.21 14.02
C ALA A 81 -6.79 -16.69 13.91
N GLY A 82 -6.96 -17.97 13.56
CA GLY A 82 -8.24 -18.65 13.69
C GLY A 82 -8.86 -18.28 15.03
N ARG A 83 -10.13 -17.87 15.00
CA ARG A 83 -10.92 -17.41 16.15
C ARG A 83 -10.62 -18.26 17.38
N LYS A 84 -9.76 -17.78 18.28
CA LYS A 84 -9.75 -18.20 19.67
C LYS A 84 -9.92 -16.95 20.52
N ARG A 85 -11.15 -16.88 21.01
CA ARG A 85 -11.80 -15.87 21.84
C ARG A 85 -11.07 -15.65 23.17
N LEU A 86 -11.09 -14.39 23.63
CA LEU A 86 -10.70 -13.84 24.95
C LEU A 86 -9.21 -14.05 25.32
N VAL A 87 -8.41 -13.04 25.69
CA VAL A 87 -8.51 -12.15 26.86
C VAL A 87 -7.60 -10.94 26.63
N ALA A 88 -8.03 -9.76 27.10
CA ALA A 88 -7.23 -8.54 27.19
C ALA A 88 -6.23 -8.61 28.36
N GLU A 89 -4.99 -8.14 28.20
CA GLU A 89 -4.24 -7.25 29.14
C GLU A 89 -2.75 -7.09 28.75
N PRO A 90 -2.02 -6.07 29.27
CA PRO A 90 -1.32 -5.10 28.44
C PRO A 90 0.21 -5.28 28.45
N ALA A 91 0.85 -4.40 27.69
CA ALA A 91 2.28 -4.16 27.61
C ALA A 91 3.02 -4.23 28.95
N GLN A 92 4.23 -4.82 28.95
CA GLN A 92 5.45 -4.22 29.47
C GLN A 92 6.68 -5.12 29.24
N ASN A 93 7.84 -4.45 29.11
CA ASN A 93 9.22 -4.97 29.09
C ASN A 93 9.85 -5.25 27.72
N ALA A 94 10.04 -4.18 26.96
CA ALA A 94 11.23 -4.02 26.12
C ALA A 94 12.34 -3.40 26.97
N THR A 95 13.20 -4.22 27.58
CA THR A 95 14.52 -3.78 28.05
C THR A 95 15.46 -3.91 26.86
N ALA A 96 15.49 -2.88 26.01
CA ALA A 96 16.52 -2.74 24.99
C ALA A 96 17.73 -2.10 25.65
N GLU A 97 18.65 -2.97 26.05
CA GLU A 97 19.93 -2.68 26.65
C GLU A 97 20.71 -1.65 25.83
N GLN A 98 21.23 -0.65 26.54
CA GLN A 98 22.12 0.39 26.04
C GLN A 98 23.29 -0.21 25.27
N ASN A 99 23.34 0.08 23.98
CA ASN A 99 24.58 0.03 23.23
C ASN A 99 24.80 1.38 22.53
N ARG A 100 25.39 2.33 23.26
CA ARG A 100 26.07 3.50 22.71
C ARG A 100 27.54 3.41 23.12
N PRO A 101 28.47 3.39 22.16
CA PRO A 101 29.79 3.94 22.37
C PRO A 101 29.93 5.23 21.56
N GLY A 102 30.18 6.35 22.23
CA GLY A 102 30.62 7.59 21.53
C GLY A 102 30.24 8.89 22.23
N VAL A 103 30.96 9.20 23.31
CA VAL A 103 31.32 10.53 23.85
C VAL A 103 30.43 11.72 23.47
N LEU A 104 29.68 12.24 24.44
CA LEU A 104 29.28 13.65 24.49
C LEU A 104 29.37 14.14 25.94
N ASP A 105 30.59 14.24 26.46
CA ASP A 105 30.90 15.21 27.52
C ASP A 105 31.31 16.50 26.80
N ALA A 106 30.33 17.17 26.22
CA ALA A 106 30.44 18.55 25.78
C ALA A 106 29.24 19.27 26.38
N ALA A 107 29.50 20.14 27.36
CA ALA A 107 28.50 21.07 27.84
C ALA A 107 27.92 21.82 26.63
N PHE A 108 26.63 21.66 26.38
CA PHE A 108 25.94 22.38 25.31
C PHE A 108 25.93 23.87 25.67
N GLU A 109 26.84 24.65 25.10
CA GLU A 109 26.86 26.09 25.21
C GLU A 109 25.94 26.70 24.13
N LEU A 110 24.93 27.46 24.54
CA LEU A 110 24.00 28.11 23.62
C LEU A 110 24.69 29.29 22.94
N LEU A 111 24.76 29.26 21.62
CA LEU A 111 25.17 30.41 20.82
C LEU A 111 24.18 31.58 21.03
N PRO A 112 24.65 32.84 20.98
CA PRO A 112 23.77 34.00 21.02
C PRO A 112 22.72 33.97 19.90
N PRO A 113 21.57 34.65 20.08
CA PRO A 113 20.50 34.63 19.10
C PRO A 113 20.97 35.17 17.74
N ARG A 114 20.63 34.44 16.66
CA ARG A 114 20.99 34.73 15.26
C ARG A 114 22.49 34.61 14.93
N THR A 115 23.28 33.91 15.75
CA THR A 115 24.73 33.74 15.50
C THR A 115 25.11 32.38 14.88
N GLY A 116 24.29 31.34 15.02
CA GLY A 116 24.57 30.02 14.43
C GLY A 116 23.95 29.82 13.04
N SER A 117 24.66 29.11 12.15
CA SER A 117 24.13 28.61 10.88
C SER A 117 23.96 27.09 10.92
N LEU A 118 22.92 26.56 10.26
CA LEU A 118 22.75 25.11 10.09
C LEU A 118 23.89 24.47 9.28
N ALA A 119 24.62 25.28 8.50
CA ALA A 119 25.80 24.82 7.77
C ALA A 119 26.97 24.46 8.70
N ASP A 120 27.06 25.08 9.88
CA ASP A 120 28.14 24.82 10.85
C ASP A 120 27.99 23.47 11.54
N CYS A 121 26.77 22.93 11.56
CA CYS A 121 26.45 21.61 12.09
C CYS A 121 26.49 20.52 11.00
N ALA A 122 26.65 20.89 9.72
CA ALA A 122 26.75 19.92 8.65
C ALA A 122 28.14 19.28 8.67
N PRO A 123 28.25 17.94 8.74
CA PRO A 123 29.54 17.28 8.61
C PRO A 123 30.09 17.58 7.22
N ARG A 124 31.35 18.03 7.15
CA ARG A 124 32.03 18.21 5.87
C ARG A 124 32.29 16.83 5.26
N ILE A 125 31.50 16.46 4.26
CA ILE A 125 31.68 15.22 3.51
C ILE A 125 32.76 15.48 2.46
N GLU A 126 33.93 14.89 2.66
CA GLU A 126 34.98 14.88 1.64
C GLU A 126 34.47 14.09 0.42
N PRO A 127 34.58 14.62 -0.81
CA PRO A 127 34.14 13.90 -2.01
C PRO A 127 34.97 12.63 -2.16
N GLN A 128 34.31 11.47 -2.10
CA GLN A 128 34.98 10.18 -2.29
C GLN A 128 35.33 10.00 -3.78
N PRO A 129 36.48 9.36 -4.09
CA PRO A 129 36.79 8.98 -5.45
C PRO A 129 35.71 8.02 -5.95
N ILE A 130 35.02 8.42 -7.02
CA ILE A 130 34.09 7.55 -7.71
C ILE A 130 34.87 6.49 -8.50
N SER A 131 34.38 5.24 -8.48
CA SER A 131 34.90 4.19 -9.36
C SER A 131 34.69 4.57 -10.83
N ASP A 132 35.40 3.87 -11.72
CA ASP A 132 35.27 4.08 -13.16
C ASP A 132 33.80 3.92 -13.62
N ILE A 133 33.23 5.03 -14.10
CA ILE A 133 31.88 5.13 -14.67
C ILE A 133 31.90 5.27 -16.19
N SER A 134 33.04 5.01 -16.86
CA SER A 134 33.13 5.08 -18.32
C SER A 134 32.20 4.09 -19.04
N TRP A 135 31.60 3.13 -18.33
CA TRP A 135 30.54 2.26 -18.84
C TRP A 135 29.16 2.92 -18.91
N MET A 136 28.93 4.04 -18.20
CA MET A 136 27.69 4.80 -18.21
C MET A 136 27.78 5.94 -19.22
N VAL A 137 27.34 5.69 -20.45
CA VAL A 137 27.19 6.73 -21.47
C VAL A 137 25.73 7.17 -21.50
N LEU A 138 25.51 8.48 -21.51
CA LEU A 138 24.19 9.07 -21.70
C LEU A 138 24.04 9.43 -23.18
N ASP A 139 22.94 9.01 -23.80
CA ASP A 139 22.62 9.44 -25.15
C ASP A 139 22.36 10.95 -25.21
N GLU A 140 22.50 11.53 -26.41
CA GLU A 140 22.19 12.94 -26.64
C GLU A 140 20.72 13.25 -26.29
N PRO A 141 20.43 14.47 -25.80
CA PRO A 141 19.06 14.85 -25.49
C PRO A 141 18.19 14.79 -26.76
N GLY A 142 17.05 14.10 -26.66
CA GLY A 142 16.13 13.92 -27.78
C GLY A 142 16.28 12.61 -28.53
N VAL A 143 17.25 11.75 -28.15
CA VAL A 143 17.31 10.37 -28.63
C VAL A 143 16.10 9.59 -28.14
N THR A 144 15.46 8.84 -29.04
CA THR A 144 14.39 7.89 -28.69
C THR A 144 15.03 6.64 -28.11
N LEU A 145 15.00 6.49 -26.77
CA LEU A 145 15.60 5.34 -26.07
C LEU A 145 14.88 4.00 -26.38
N VAL A 146 13.59 4.06 -26.69
CA VAL A 146 12.76 2.89 -26.98
C VAL A 146 11.77 3.27 -28.08
N GLU A 147 11.74 2.50 -29.17
CA GLU A 147 10.78 2.70 -30.24
C GLU A 147 9.36 2.34 -29.74
N PRO A 148 8.37 3.23 -29.85
CA PRO A 148 7.03 2.95 -29.36
C PRO A 148 6.35 1.89 -30.23
N GLU A 149 5.99 0.75 -29.63
CA GLU A 149 5.19 -0.26 -30.32
C GLU A 149 3.80 0.30 -30.65
N PRO A 150 3.30 0.13 -31.90
CA PRO A 150 1.97 0.57 -32.27
C PRO A 150 0.92 -0.22 -31.48
N GLN A 151 0.26 0.46 -30.54
CA GLN A 151 -0.85 -0.09 -29.77
C GLN A 151 -1.98 -0.49 -30.73
N PRO A 152 -2.57 -1.69 -30.59
CA PRO A 152 -3.73 -2.06 -31.39
C PRO A 152 -4.86 -1.06 -31.12
N ARG A 153 -5.49 -0.54 -32.18
CA ARG A 153 -6.65 0.34 -32.02
C ARG A 153 -7.80 -0.46 -31.42
N VAL A 154 -8.28 -0.02 -30.27
CA VAL A 154 -9.53 -0.53 -29.67
C VAL A 154 -10.68 0.23 -30.30
N GLU A 155 -11.60 -0.48 -30.94
CA GLU A 155 -12.87 0.09 -31.40
C GLU A 155 -13.85 0.14 -30.22
N TYR A 156 -14.32 1.34 -29.88
CA TYR A 156 -15.32 1.55 -28.84
C TYR A 156 -16.70 1.67 -29.49
N ASP A 157 -17.67 0.90 -29.01
CA ASP A 157 -19.06 1.05 -29.44
C ASP A 157 -19.68 2.30 -28.78
N THR A 158 -19.74 3.39 -29.53
CA THR A 158 -20.35 4.65 -29.09
C THR A 158 -21.82 4.77 -29.50
N SER A 159 -22.45 3.71 -30.01
CA SER A 159 -23.83 3.77 -30.53
C SER A 159 -24.87 4.14 -29.46
N GLY A 160 -24.58 3.89 -28.18
CA GLY A 160 -25.43 4.27 -27.06
C GLY A 160 -25.25 5.72 -26.55
N LEU A 161 -24.27 6.47 -27.05
CA LEU A 161 -24.05 7.85 -26.64
C LEU A 161 -24.80 8.81 -27.57
N SER A 162 -25.75 9.56 -27.01
CA SER A 162 -26.48 10.61 -27.71
C SER A 162 -26.14 11.96 -27.08
N MET A 163 -25.91 12.98 -27.91
CA MET A 163 -25.62 14.33 -27.47
C MET A 163 -26.66 15.28 -28.04
N SER A 164 -27.29 16.06 -27.16
CA SER A 164 -28.19 17.13 -27.55
C SER A 164 -27.43 18.23 -28.30
N PRO A 165 -28.06 18.94 -29.24
CA PRO A 165 -27.42 20.08 -29.89
C PRO A 165 -26.97 21.13 -28.86
N PRO A 166 -25.88 21.86 -29.12
CA PRO A 166 -25.47 22.94 -28.23
C PRO A 166 -26.60 23.96 -28.08
N ARG A 167 -26.89 24.36 -26.84
CA ARG A 167 -27.98 25.29 -26.46
C ARG A 167 -29.41 24.77 -26.73
N ALA A 168 -29.59 23.47 -26.95
CA ALA A 168 -30.93 22.87 -27.07
C ALA A 168 -31.64 22.66 -25.71
N PHE A 169 -30.96 22.89 -24.59
CA PHE A 169 -31.48 22.67 -23.23
C PHE A 169 -30.96 23.75 -22.29
N THR A 170 -31.78 24.16 -21.33
CA THR A 170 -31.42 25.09 -20.26
C THR A 170 -31.17 24.33 -18.94
N LEU A 171 -30.58 24.98 -17.93
CA LEU A 171 -30.44 24.35 -16.61
C LEU A 171 -31.82 24.13 -15.96
N GLU A 172 -32.80 24.96 -16.26
CA GLU A 172 -34.16 24.83 -15.74
C GLU A 172 -34.87 23.56 -16.25
N ASP A 173 -34.58 23.13 -17.48
CA ASP A 173 -35.14 21.89 -18.03
C ASP A 173 -34.63 20.61 -17.33
N CYS A 174 -33.54 20.71 -16.56
CA CYS A 174 -33.01 19.64 -15.71
C CYS A 174 -33.69 19.57 -14.33
N ASP A 175 -34.47 20.58 -13.91
CA ASP A 175 -35.12 20.64 -12.59
C ASP A 175 -36.42 19.81 -12.59
N ASN A 176 -36.27 18.49 -12.72
CA ASN A 176 -37.38 17.55 -12.69
C ASN A 176 -37.77 17.23 -11.24
N ARG A 177 -38.36 18.21 -10.53
CA ARG A 177 -38.80 17.98 -9.15
C ARG A 177 -39.94 16.97 -9.13
N PRO A 178 -39.80 15.85 -8.40
CA PRO A 178 -40.92 14.94 -8.23
C PRO A 178 -42.08 15.70 -7.57
N PRO A 179 -43.33 15.38 -7.92
CA PRO A 179 -44.47 15.98 -7.25
C PRO A 179 -44.36 15.76 -5.74
N PRO A 180 -44.78 16.75 -4.92
CA PRO A 180 -44.72 16.62 -3.47
C PRO A 180 -45.48 15.36 -3.05
N ALA A 181 -44.81 14.48 -2.31
CA ALA A 181 -45.41 13.27 -1.79
C ALA A 181 -46.52 13.62 -0.80
N GLU A 182 -47.65 12.90 -0.83
CA GLU A 182 -48.68 13.02 0.20
C GLU A 182 -48.09 12.58 1.55
N LEU A 183 -47.91 13.54 2.45
CA LEU A 183 -47.44 13.26 3.80
C LEU A 183 -48.56 12.55 4.60
N PRO A 184 -48.25 11.52 5.39
CA PRO A 184 -49.22 10.91 6.30
C PRO A 184 -49.66 11.91 7.39
N ASP A 185 -50.85 11.71 7.95
CA ASP A 185 -51.39 12.56 9.02
C ASP A 185 -50.56 12.42 10.31
N ILE A 186 -49.83 13.49 10.65
CA ILE A 186 -48.99 13.59 11.84
C ILE A 186 -49.68 14.28 13.02
N SER A 187 -51.00 14.52 12.95
CA SER A 187 -51.77 15.20 14.00
C SER A 187 -51.73 14.50 15.36
N HIS A 188 -51.29 13.23 15.39
CA HIS A 188 -51.14 12.44 16.62
C HIS A 188 -49.73 12.50 17.25
N LEU A 189 -48.76 13.17 16.63
CA LEU A 189 -47.40 13.34 17.18
C LEU A 189 -47.31 14.65 17.96
N SER A 190 -47.16 14.57 19.29
CA SER A 190 -46.80 15.73 20.13
C SER A 190 -45.36 15.61 20.60
N LEU A 191 -44.58 16.68 20.43
CA LEU A 191 -43.25 16.78 21.05
C LEU A 191 -43.42 17.06 22.54
N ALA A 192 -42.85 16.22 23.40
CA ALA A 192 -42.71 16.54 24.81
C ALA A 192 -41.58 17.57 24.94
N ASP A 193 -41.93 18.78 25.36
CA ASP A 193 -40.96 19.84 25.65
C ASP A 193 -40.14 19.39 26.88
N SER A 194 -38.91 18.94 26.63
CA SER A 194 -37.97 18.59 27.69
C SER A 194 -37.31 19.87 28.21
N SER A 195 -37.79 20.32 29.38
CA SER A 195 -37.15 21.34 30.22
C SER A 195 -35.77 20.94 30.72
#